data_AF-A0A7V0LUG0-F1
#
_entry.id   AF-A0A7V0LUG0-F1
#
_cell.length_a   1.000
_cell.length_b   1.000
_cell.length_c   1.000
_cell.angle_alpha   90.00
_cell.angle_beta   90.00
_cell.angle_gamma   90.00
#
_symmetry.space_group_name_H-M   'P 1'
#
loop_
_entity.id
_entity.type
_entity.pdbx_description
1 polymer ?
#
loop_
_entity_poly.entity_id
_entity_poly.type
_entity_poly.pdbx_seq_one_letter_code
_entity_poly.pdbx_strand_id
1 'polypeptide(L)'
;MVLIAQDLTLYGRDIGTDLNTLLKMMEKLDVKLRLMYLHPGGITKELIKVISYSENILPYLHIPIQHISSRVLKDMKRAGGKDQIMKVVSWVRNVLPTYFIRTDIMVGFPGESDEDFKELLDFIEDVKFERIAVFRYSKEEGALSAKLKDVDEDIIEERFEVASMVAEGVMEKVQEGLVGKEVEVIVHKDGTIRSVYDAPFIDFEIKTDHDLSPGFHRFKISGTDDSLNLVGFPL
;
A
#
# COMPACT_ATOMS: atom_id res chain seq x y z
N MET A 1 -2.40 -7.07 14.95
CA MET A 1 -0.99 -6.69 15.13
C MET A 1 -0.42 -6.23 13.78
N VAL A 2 0.47 -5.24 13.79
CA VAL A 2 1.14 -4.75 12.58
C VAL A 2 2.61 -5.11 12.65
N LEU A 3 3.14 -5.77 11.62
CA LEU A 3 4.57 -6.04 11.49
C LEU A 3 5.20 -4.92 10.68
N ILE A 4 6.12 -4.19 11.32
CA ILE A 4 6.84 -3.05 10.74
C ILE A 4 8.35 -3.28 10.80
N ALA A 5 9.04 -2.78 9.78
CA ALA A 5 10.48 -2.68 9.68
C ALA A 5 10.81 -1.59 8.65
N GLN A 6 12.09 -1.24 8.47
CA GLN A 6 12.50 -0.43 7.32
C GLN A 6 12.24 -1.16 6.00
N ASP A 7 12.53 -2.46 5.98
CA ASP A 7 12.14 -3.39 4.92
C ASP A 7 11.85 -4.75 5.55
N LEU A 8 10.56 -5.09 5.63
CA LEU A 8 10.11 -6.32 6.28
C LEU A 8 10.59 -7.57 5.52
N THR A 9 10.85 -7.46 4.21
CA THR A 9 11.33 -8.59 3.38
C THR A 9 12.76 -9.01 3.71
N LEU A 10 13.51 -8.18 4.45
CA LEU A 10 14.87 -8.49 4.90
C LEU A 10 14.92 -9.17 6.25
N TYR A 11 13.78 -9.34 6.94
CA TYR A 11 13.74 -9.98 8.25
C TYR A 11 14.49 -11.33 8.23
N GLY A 12 15.33 -11.52 9.25
CA GLY A 12 16.00 -12.79 9.51
C GLY A 12 17.37 -12.97 8.85
N ARG A 13 17.74 -12.10 7.89
CA ARG A 13 19.02 -12.21 7.15
C ARG A 13 20.25 -12.20 8.05
N ASP A 14 20.20 -11.47 9.15
CA ASP A 14 21.27 -11.29 10.13
C ASP A 14 21.31 -12.38 11.22
N ILE A 15 20.22 -13.15 11.36
CA ILE A 15 20.06 -14.17 12.41
C ILE A 15 19.82 -15.59 11.87
N GLY A 16 20.01 -15.79 10.56
CA GLY A 16 19.92 -17.12 9.92
C GLY A 16 18.50 -17.66 9.76
N THR A 17 17.49 -16.79 9.62
CA THR A 17 16.11 -17.15 9.30
C THR A 17 15.56 -16.27 8.18
N ASP A 18 14.27 -16.35 7.88
CA ASP A 18 13.61 -15.48 6.91
C ASP A 18 12.18 -15.11 7.32
N LEU A 19 11.61 -14.14 6.60
CA LEU A 19 10.23 -13.71 6.80
C LEU A 19 9.24 -14.86 6.62
N ASN A 20 9.47 -15.76 5.66
CA ASN A 20 8.59 -16.91 5.41
C ASN A 20 8.48 -17.81 6.64
N THR A 21 9.61 -18.07 7.30
CA THR A 21 9.70 -18.89 8.51
C THR A 21 8.98 -18.21 9.67
N LEU A 22 9.17 -16.89 9.84
CA LEU A 22 8.43 -16.12 10.84
C LEU A 22 6.92 -16.21 10.61
N LEU A 23 6.44 -15.92 9.41
CA LEU A 23 5.00 -15.95 9.11
C LEU A 23 4.40 -17.35 9.35
N LYS A 24 5.09 -18.42 8.95
CA LYS A 24 4.68 -19.81 9.23
C LYS A 24 4.62 -20.12 10.73
N MET A 25 5.50 -19.54 11.54
CA MET A 25 5.45 -19.69 13.00
C MET A 25 4.29 -18.90 13.61
N MET A 26 4.05 -17.69 13.11
CA MET A 26 2.98 -16.81 13.59
C MET A 26 1.59 -17.30 13.22
N GLU A 27 1.46 -18.12 12.17
CA GLU A 27 0.19 -18.78 11.83
C GLU A 27 -0.35 -19.64 12.99
N LYS A 28 0.52 -20.12 13.88
CA LYS A 28 0.14 -20.93 15.05
C LYS A 28 -0.48 -20.11 16.19
N LEU A 29 -0.44 -18.78 16.08
CA LEU A 29 -0.96 -17.86 17.09
C LEU A 29 -2.33 -17.36 16.66
N ASP A 30 -3.24 -17.14 17.60
CA ASP A 30 -4.55 -16.54 17.30
C ASP A 30 -4.44 -15.01 17.23
N VAL A 31 -3.75 -14.50 16.21
CA VAL A 31 -3.50 -13.07 16.01
C VAL A 31 -3.64 -12.69 14.54
N LYS A 32 -4.35 -11.60 14.25
CA LYS A 32 -4.37 -11.01 12.91
C LYS A 32 -3.12 -10.17 12.64
N LEU A 33 -2.54 -10.33 11.44
CA LEU A 33 -1.29 -9.72 11.01
C LEU A 33 -1.53 -8.77 9.83
N ARG A 34 -0.95 -7.57 9.91
CA ARG A 34 -0.83 -6.66 8.78
C ARG A 34 0.65 -6.50 8.43
N LEU A 35 0.99 -6.74 7.17
CA LEU A 35 2.38 -6.66 6.70
C LEU A 35 2.62 -5.30 6.05
N MET A 36 3.63 -4.57 6.56
CA MET A 36 3.97 -3.24 6.05
C MET A 36 5.43 -3.14 5.62
N TYR A 37 5.70 -2.18 4.72
CA TYR A 37 7.04 -1.92 4.19
C TYR A 37 7.68 -3.14 3.50
N LEU A 38 6.91 -3.81 2.63
CA LEU A 38 7.41 -4.91 1.81
C LEU A 38 8.11 -4.35 0.57
N HIS A 39 9.44 -4.31 0.57
CA HIS A 39 10.18 -3.83 -0.60
C HIS A 39 9.93 -4.76 -1.82
N PRO A 40 9.56 -4.23 -3.01
CA PRO A 40 9.26 -5.04 -4.19
C PRO A 40 10.36 -6.05 -4.56
N GLY A 41 11.62 -5.67 -4.39
CA GLY A 41 12.79 -6.52 -4.66
C GLY A 41 12.96 -7.72 -3.73
N GLY A 42 12.34 -7.72 -2.54
CA GLY A 42 12.39 -8.83 -1.60
C GLY A 42 11.14 -9.72 -1.61
N ILE A 43 10.09 -9.32 -2.34
CA ILE A 43 8.89 -10.15 -2.52
C ILE A 43 9.20 -11.26 -3.51
N THR A 44 8.96 -12.51 -3.08
CA THR A 44 9.18 -13.72 -3.89
C THR A 44 7.86 -14.48 -4.06
N LYS A 45 7.81 -15.39 -5.04
CA LYS A 45 6.66 -16.29 -5.22
C LYS A 45 6.38 -17.14 -3.97
N GLU A 46 7.42 -17.57 -3.26
CA GLU A 46 7.26 -18.33 -2.02
C GLU A 46 6.62 -17.46 -0.93
N LEU A 47 7.04 -16.20 -0.78
CA LEU A 47 6.40 -15.28 0.17
C LEU A 47 4.92 -15.09 -0.14
N ILE A 48 4.56 -14.84 -1.41
CA ILE A 48 3.16 -14.72 -1.84
C ILE A 48 2.37 -16.00 -1.54
N LYS A 49 2.99 -17.17 -1.76
CA LYS A 49 2.38 -18.47 -1.45
C LYS A 49 2.17 -18.67 0.05
N VAL A 50 3.13 -18.28 0.89
CA VAL A 50 2.99 -18.30 2.35
C VAL A 50 1.83 -17.41 2.81
N ILE A 51 1.72 -16.20 2.26
CA ILE A 51 0.61 -15.29 2.53
C ILE A 51 -0.73 -15.92 2.11
N SER A 52 -0.79 -16.58 0.95
CA SER A 52 -2.04 -17.17 0.44
C SER A 52 -2.62 -18.30 1.27
N TYR A 53 -1.80 -18.96 2.11
CA TYR A 53 -2.26 -20.04 2.99
C TYR A 53 -2.59 -19.57 4.41
N SER A 54 -2.35 -18.29 4.71
CA SER A 54 -2.56 -17.74 6.04
C SER A 54 -4.00 -17.26 6.20
N GLU A 55 -4.63 -17.66 7.31
CA GLU A 55 -5.90 -17.07 7.75
C GLU A 55 -5.68 -15.87 8.69
N ASN A 56 -4.46 -15.75 9.21
CA ASN A 56 -4.06 -14.69 10.12
C ASN A 56 -3.64 -13.40 9.42
N ILE A 57 -3.10 -13.48 8.21
CA ILE A 57 -2.68 -12.30 7.45
C ILE A 57 -3.92 -11.62 6.84
N LEU A 58 -4.12 -10.35 7.19
CA LEU A 58 -5.20 -9.53 6.66
C LEU A 58 -4.98 -9.26 5.17
N PRO A 59 -6.05 -9.10 4.36
CA PRO A 59 -6.00 -8.91 2.92
C PRO A 59 -5.46 -7.54 2.50
N TYR A 60 -4.22 -7.24 2.89
CA TYR A 60 -3.55 -5.97 2.71
C TYR A 60 -2.04 -6.17 2.67
N LEU A 61 -1.40 -5.61 1.64
CA LEU A 61 0.05 -5.57 1.51
C LEU A 61 0.48 -4.13 1.21
N HIS A 62 1.33 -3.58 2.07
CA HIS A 62 1.97 -2.29 1.80
C HIS A 62 3.32 -2.50 1.12
N ILE A 63 3.38 -2.12 -0.16
CA ILE A 63 4.45 -2.35 -1.12
C ILE A 63 4.88 -0.99 -1.70
N PRO A 64 5.83 -0.27 -1.06
CA PRO A 64 6.31 1.03 -1.53
C PRO A 64 7.12 0.90 -2.83
N ILE A 65 6.57 1.36 -3.96
CA ILE A 65 7.26 1.31 -5.27
C ILE A 65 8.14 2.54 -5.52
N GLN A 66 7.79 3.68 -4.90
CA GLN A 66 8.38 5.01 -5.09
C GLN A 66 8.14 5.62 -6.47
N HIS A 67 8.48 4.91 -7.54
CA HIS A 67 8.31 5.38 -8.91
C HIS A 67 8.15 4.18 -9.85
N ILE A 68 7.89 4.41 -11.15
CA ILE A 68 7.85 3.34 -12.16
C ILE A 68 8.85 3.51 -13.30
N SER A 69 9.23 4.75 -13.64
CA SER A 69 10.30 5.00 -14.62
C SER A 69 11.57 4.25 -14.25
N SER A 70 12.07 3.49 -15.24
CA SER A 70 13.29 2.69 -15.08
C SER A 70 14.52 3.56 -14.80
N ARG A 71 14.55 4.79 -15.32
CA ARG A 71 15.63 5.74 -15.10
C ARG A 71 15.62 6.23 -13.66
N VAL A 72 14.47 6.74 -13.20
CA VAL A 72 14.29 7.23 -11.83
C VAL A 72 14.54 6.11 -10.82
N LEU A 73 13.99 4.91 -11.03
CA LEU A 73 14.21 3.76 -10.15
C LEU A 73 15.68 3.34 -10.06
N LYS A 74 16.43 3.41 -11.16
CA LYS A 74 17.87 3.12 -11.17
C LYS A 74 18.64 4.15 -10.33
N ASP A 75 18.27 5.42 -10.40
CA ASP A 75 18.90 6.49 -9.63
C ASP A 75 18.55 6.39 -8.14
N MET A 76 17.32 5.95 -7.82
CA MET A 76 16.87 5.56 -6.47
C MET A 76 17.53 4.28 -5.92
N LYS A 77 18.36 3.58 -6.71
CA LYS A 77 18.97 2.28 -6.36
C LYS A 77 17.95 1.17 -6.08
N ARG A 78 16.78 1.23 -6.71
CA ARG A 78 15.76 0.18 -6.63
C ARG A 78 16.14 -1.01 -7.52
N ALA A 79 16.73 -2.03 -6.90
CA ALA A 79 17.10 -3.27 -7.58
C ALA A 79 15.88 -3.94 -8.23
N GLY A 80 16.02 -4.34 -9.50
CA GLY A 80 14.96 -4.97 -10.30
C GLY A 80 14.04 -4.01 -11.05
N GLY A 81 14.00 -2.73 -10.65
CA GLY A 81 13.28 -1.67 -11.38
C GLY A 81 11.82 -1.98 -11.68
N LYS A 82 11.34 -1.45 -12.81
CA LYS A 82 9.95 -1.60 -13.30
C LYS A 82 9.52 -3.06 -13.42
N ASP A 83 10.36 -3.91 -14.00
CA ASP A 83 10.05 -5.33 -14.22
C ASP A 83 9.74 -6.08 -12.93
N GLN A 84 10.49 -5.78 -11.86
CA GLN A 84 10.25 -6.40 -10.56
C GLN A 84 8.93 -5.94 -9.96
N ILE A 85 8.60 -4.65 -10.05
CA ILE A 85 7.32 -4.11 -9.60
C ILE A 85 6.16 -4.79 -10.35
N MET A 86 6.23 -4.84 -11.68
CA MET A 86 5.21 -5.49 -12.51
C MET A 86 5.02 -6.97 -12.15
N LYS A 87 6.11 -7.70 -11.91
CA LYS A 87 6.05 -9.10 -11.48
C LYS A 87 5.36 -9.26 -10.14
N VAL A 88 5.70 -8.42 -9.16
CA VAL A 88 5.09 -8.46 -7.82
C VAL A 88 3.61 -8.16 -7.90
N VAL A 89 3.21 -7.09 -8.59
CA VAL A 89 1.80 -6.74 -8.79
C VAL A 89 1.08 -7.92 -9.43
N SER A 90 1.63 -8.49 -10.50
CA SER A 90 1.06 -9.66 -11.17
C SER A 90 0.89 -10.86 -10.22
N TRP A 91 1.87 -11.17 -9.37
CA TRP A 91 1.75 -12.27 -8.42
C TRP A 91 0.66 -12.02 -7.38
N VAL A 92 0.58 -10.81 -6.83
CA VAL A 92 -0.46 -10.45 -5.85
C VAL A 92 -1.84 -10.55 -6.52
N ARG A 93 -2.04 -9.94 -7.69
CA ARG A 93 -3.34 -9.98 -8.39
C ARG A 93 -3.80 -11.39 -8.74
N ASN A 94 -2.87 -12.28 -9.10
CA ASN A 94 -3.20 -13.65 -9.51
C ASN A 94 -3.39 -14.62 -8.34
N VAL A 95 -2.61 -14.48 -7.27
CA VAL A 95 -2.60 -15.44 -6.16
C VAL A 95 -3.42 -14.95 -4.97
N LEU A 96 -3.52 -13.62 -4.80
CA LEU A 96 -4.18 -12.95 -3.70
C LEU A 96 -5.24 -11.95 -4.24
N PRO A 97 -6.22 -12.39 -5.05
CA PRO A 97 -7.12 -11.49 -5.76
C PRO A 97 -8.01 -10.62 -4.85
N THR A 98 -8.16 -10.99 -3.58
CA THR A 98 -8.91 -10.24 -2.58
C THR A 98 -8.05 -9.26 -1.77
N TYR A 99 -6.73 -9.27 -1.95
CA TYR A 99 -5.82 -8.43 -1.19
C TYR A 99 -5.69 -7.05 -1.81
N PHE A 100 -5.75 -6.04 -0.96
CA PHE A 100 -5.49 -4.65 -1.32
C PHE A 100 -3.98 -4.42 -1.35
N ILE A 101 -3.50 -3.76 -2.40
CA ILE A 101 -2.13 -3.27 -2.47
C ILE A 101 -2.16 -1.80 -2.10
N ARG A 102 -1.44 -1.47 -1.02
CA ARG A 102 -1.08 -0.11 -0.70
C ARG A 102 0.31 0.20 -1.25
N THR A 103 0.46 1.34 -1.92
CA THR A 103 1.76 1.79 -2.39
C THR A 103 2.07 3.23 -2.01
N ASP A 104 3.35 3.55 -2.05
CA ASP A 104 3.87 4.91 -1.88
C ASP A 104 4.52 5.30 -3.19
N ILE A 105 4.17 6.48 -3.69
CA ILE A 105 4.79 7.10 -4.86
C ILE A 105 5.42 8.43 -4.44
N MET A 106 6.52 8.79 -5.07
CA MET A 106 7.23 10.03 -4.83
C MET A 106 7.41 10.77 -6.16
N VAL A 107 7.00 12.04 -6.19
CA VAL A 107 7.16 12.93 -7.33
C VAL A 107 8.25 13.96 -7.05
N GLY A 108 8.83 14.52 -8.10
CA GLY A 108 9.87 15.54 -7.98
C GLY A 108 11.25 14.98 -7.64
N PHE A 109 11.48 13.68 -7.83
CA PHE A 109 12.81 13.10 -7.59
C PHE A 109 13.87 13.83 -8.45
N PRO A 110 15.08 14.09 -7.92
CA PRO A 110 16.10 14.81 -8.68
C PRO A 110 16.35 14.21 -10.07
N GLY A 111 16.15 15.04 -11.09
CA GLY A 111 16.28 14.70 -12.49
C GLY A 111 15.05 14.03 -13.12
N GLU A 112 13.91 13.90 -12.45
CA GLU A 112 12.64 13.39 -13.02
C GLU A 112 12.14 14.29 -14.17
N SER A 113 11.98 13.71 -15.37
CA SER A 113 11.47 14.43 -16.54
C SER A 113 9.96 14.33 -16.66
N ASP A 114 9.38 15.13 -17.57
CA ASP A 114 7.94 15.10 -17.81
C ASP A 114 7.47 13.74 -18.37
N GLU A 115 8.32 13.05 -19.14
CA GLU A 115 8.04 11.69 -19.61
C GLU A 115 8.02 10.67 -18.47
N ASP A 116 8.92 10.80 -17.48
CA ASP A 116 8.93 9.91 -16.33
C ASP A 116 7.68 10.12 -15.47
N PHE A 117 7.32 11.39 -15.25
CA PHE A 117 6.12 11.74 -14.50
C PHE A 117 4.86 11.25 -15.21
N LYS A 118 4.77 11.45 -16.53
CA LYS A 118 3.66 10.91 -17.33
C LYS A 118 3.59 9.38 -17.25
N GLU A 119 4.72 8.69 -17.37
CA GLU A 119 4.76 7.22 -17.22
C GLU A 119 4.25 6.78 -15.84
N LEU A 120 4.54 7.54 -14.78
CA LEU A 120 4.02 7.30 -13.44
C LEU A 120 2.50 7.43 -13.37
N LEU A 121 1.93 8.50 -13.93
CA LEU A 121 0.48 8.71 -13.95
C LEU A 121 -0.24 7.61 -14.74
N ASP A 122 0.21 7.32 -15.96
CA ASP A 122 -0.35 6.27 -16.82
C ASP A 122 -0.33 4.91 -16.07
N PHE A 123 0.77 4.62 -15.37
CA PHE A 123 0.91 3.39 -14.58
C PHE A 123 -0.08 3.29 -13.41
N ILE A 124 -0.32 4.40 -12.70
CA ILE A 124 -1.26 4.43 -11.58
C ILE A 124 -2.68 4.14 -12.06
N GLU A 125 -3.10 4.78 -13.17
CA GLU A 125 -4.41 4.58 -13.78
C GLU A 125 -4.61 3.15 -14.31
N ASP A 126 -3.56 2.54 -14.84
CA ASP A 126 -3.60 1.18 -15.39
C ASP A 126 -3.65 0.11 -14.30
N VAL A 127 -2.80 0.22 -13.27
CA VAL A 127 -2.67 -0.82 -12.23
C VAL A 127 -3.78 -0.74 -11.19
N LYS A 128 -4.33 0.45 -10.96
CA LYS A 128 -5.46 0.68 -10.05
C LYS A 128 -5.20 0.13 -8.65
N PHE A 129 -4.14 0.62 -8.01
CA PHE A 129 -3.86 0.27 -6.62
C PHE A 129 -4.99 0.74 -5.72
N GLU A 130 -5.29 -0.04 -4.69
CA GLU A 130 -6.42 0.28 -3.81
C GLU A 130 -6.13 1.39 -2.83
N ARG A 131 -4.86 1.56 -2.44
CA ARG A 131 -4.40 2.64 -1.57
C ARG A 131 -3.11 3.21 -2.12
N ILE A 132 -3.05 4.52 -2.28
CA ILE A 132 -1.88 5.22 -2.83
C ILE A 132 -1.60 6.42 -1.95
N ALA A 133 -0.36 6.53 -1.47
CA ALA A 133 0.13 7.76 -0.87
C ALA A 133 1.13 8.42 -1.81
N VAL A 134 0.89 9.70 -2.09
CA VAL A 134 1.77 10.55 -2.89
C VAL A 134 2.63 11.37 -1.97
N PHE A 135 3.93 11.43 -2.25
CA PHE A 135 4.90 12.22 -1.50
C PHE A 135 5.67 13.14 -2.43
N ARG A 136 6.00 14.32 -1.94
CA ARG A 136 6.98 15.20 -2.57
C ARG A 136 8.37 14.68 -2.24
N TYR A 137 9.29 14.74 -3.19
CA TYR A 137 10.70 14.59 -2.87
C TYR A 137 11.12 15.68 -1.89
N SER A 138 11.78 15.27 -0.81
CA SER A 138 12.43 16.17 0.13
C SER A 138 13.91 15.80 0.21
N LYS A 139 14.77 16.82 0.06
CA LYS A 139 16.21 16.63 0.05
C LYS A 139 16.72 16.35 1.47
N GLU A 140 17.25 15.15 1.68
CA GLU A 140 17.90 14.77 2.94
C GLU A 140 19.42 14.91 2.85
N GLU A 141 20.03 15.46 3.90
CA GLU A 141 21.48 15.60 3.98
C GLU A 141 22.16 14.22 3.96
N GLY A 142 23.16 14.04 3.09
CA GLY A 142 23.90 12.78 2.95
C GLY A 142 23.27 11.76 2.00
N ALA A 143 22.04 11.97 1.51
CA ALA A 143 21.42 11.10 0.52
C ALA A 143 22.18 11.16 -0.83
N LEU A 144 22.27 10.03 -1.53
CA LEU A 144 22.91 9.99 -2.86
C LEU A 144 22.16 10.87 -3.88
N SER A 145 20.84 11.00 -3.74
CA SER A 145 19.99 11.85 -4.57
C SER A 145 20.34 13.33 -4.44
N ALA A 146 20.88 13.78 -3.29
CA ALA A 146 21.24 15.18 -3.07
C ALA A 146 22.36 15.69 -4.00
N LYS A 147 23.08 14.78 -4.67
CA LYS A 147 24.14 15.07 -5.66
C LYS A 147 23.62 15.21 -7.08
N LEU A 148 22.34 14.89 -7.31
CA LEU A 148 21.69 14.98 -8.62
C LEU A 148 21.14 16.40 -8.82
N LYS A 149 20.73 16.71 -10.06
CA LYS A 149 20.09 18.00 -10.37
C LYS A 149 18.67 17.99 -9.83
N ASP A 150 18.36 18.92 -8.94
CA ASP A 150 17.02 19.06 -8.36
C ASP A 150 15.99 19.51 -9.43
N VAL A 151 14.72 19.17 -9.17
CA VAL A 151 13.55 19.69 -9.89
C VAL A 151 13.08 20.95 -9.16
N ASP A 152 12.60 21.96 -9.90
CA ASP A 152 12.12 23.21 -9.30
C ASP A 152 10.91 22.95 -8.40
N GLU A 153 10.84 23.62 -7.25
CA GLU A 153 9.82 23.38 -6.21
C GLU A 153 8.40 23.57 -6.74
N ASP A 154 8.17 24.57 -7.60
CA ASP A 154 6.87 24.81 -8.26
C ASP A 154 6.44 23.61 -9.13
N ILE A 155 7.39 22.94 -9.79
CA ILE A 155 7.12 21.73 -10.59
C ILE A 155 6.82 20.53 -9.67
N ILE A 156 7.53 20.41 -8.54
CA ILE A 156 7.26 19.35 -7.55
C ILE A 156 5.84 19.50 -7.00
N GLU A 157 5.41 20.73 -6.72
CA GLU A 157 4.06 21.03 -6.24
C GLU A 157 3.00 20.70 -7.29
N GLU A 158 3.17 21.17 -8.53
CA GLU A 158 2.26 20.84 -9.63
C GLU A 158 2.12 19.33 -9.83
N ARG A 159 3.25 18.61 -9.85
CA ARG A 159 3.25 17.14 -9.98
C ARG A 159 2.57 16.47 -8.80
N PHE A 160 2.75 16.99 -7.59
CA PHE A 160 2.09 16.45 -6.40
C PHE A 160 0.58 16.61 -6.48
N GLU A 161 0.09 17.79 -6.85
CA GLU A 161 -1.35 18.05 -6.99
C GLU A 161 -1.96 17.11 -8.05
N VAL A 162 -1.34 17.03 -9.24
CA VAL A 162 -1.82 16.19 -10.34
C VAL A 162 -1.80 14.70 -9.97
N ALA A 163 -0.69 14.20 -9.40
CA ALA A 163 -0.60 12.80 -9.00
C ALA A 163 -1.55 12.45 -7.86
N SER A 164 -1.80 13.37 -6.93
CA SER A 164 -2.76 13.19 -5.84
C SER A 164 -4.18 13.10 -6.38
N MET A 165 -4.57 13.96 -7.32
CA MET A 165 -5.88 13.89 -7.98
C MET A 165 -6.09 12.56 -8.72
N VAL A 166 -5.08 12.08 -9.45
CA VAL A 166 -5.14 10.78 -10.15
C VAL A 166 -5.26 9.63 -9.15
N ALA A 167 -4.44 9.64 -8.09
CA ALA A 167 -4.49 8.64 -7.03
C ALA A 167 -5.85 8.61 -6.32
N GLU A 168 -6.40 9.77 -5.98
CA GLU A 168 -7.73 9.92 -5.35
C GLU A 168 -8.83 9.36 -6.25
N GLY A 169 -8.86 9.72 -7.54
CA GLY A 169 -9.85 9.19 -8.49
C GLY A 169 -9.73 7.67 -8.73
N VAL A 170 -8.54 7.09 -8.57
CA VAL A 170 -8.37 5.64 -8.56
C VAL A 170 -8.95 5.03 -7.28
N MET A 171 -8.62 5.59 -6.11
CA MET A 171 -9.09 5.09 -4.81
C MET A 171 -10.62 5.24 -4.67
N GLU A 172 -11.20 6.30 -5.18
CA GLU A 172 -12.65 6.53 -5.23
C GLU A 172 -13.36 5.37 -5.95
N LYS A 173 -12.92 5.03 -7.17
CA LYS A 173 -13.48 3.90 -7.94
C LYS A 173 -13.36 2.57 -7.19
N VAL A 174 -12.30 2.38 -6.41
CA VAL A 174 -12.16 1.18 -5.56
C VAL A 174 -13.18 1.19 -4.44
N GLN A 175 -13.37 2.31 -3.74
CA GLN A 175 -14.32 2.45 -2.63
C GLN A 175 -15.77 2.32 -3.13
N GLU A 176 -16.12 2.96 -4.25
CA GLU A 176 -17.42 2.79 -4.93
C GLU A 176 -17.67 1.32 -5.30
N GLY A 177 -16.63 0.62 -5.76
CA GLY A 177 -16.69 -0.80 -6.07
C GLY A 177 -16.96 -1.70 -4.87
N LEU A 178 -16.86 -1.20 -3.63
CA LEU A 178 -17.23 -1.92 -2.41
C LEU A 178 -18.69 -1.68 -1.99
N VAL A 179 -19.38 -0.68 -2.54
CA VAL A 179 -20.78 -0.40 -2.24
C VAL A 179 -21.65 -1.62 -2.57
N GLY A 180 -22.51 -2.00 -1.63
CA GLY A 180 -23.35 -3.19 -1.72
C GLY A 180 -22.63 -4.51 -1.38
N LYS A 181 -21.32 -4.51 -1.09
CA LYS A 181 -20.59 -5.71 -0.64
C LYS A 181 -20.59 -5.87 0.86
N GLU A 182 -20.32 -7.09 1.31
CA GLU A 182 -20.03 -7.39 2.71
C GLU A 182 -18.52 -7.30 2.91
N VAL A 183 -18.11 -6.53 3.92
CA VAL A 183 -16.70 -6.29 4.26
C VAL A 183 -16.52 -6.59 5.74
N GLU A 184 -15.40 -7.22 6.08
CA GLU A 184 -15.00 -7.41 7.47
C GLU A 184 -14.38 -6.10 8.01
N VAL A 185 -14.84 -5.67 9.18
CA VAL A 185 -14.38 -4.44 9.84
C VAL A 185 -13.87 -4.75 11.25
N ILE A 186 -12.98 -3.90 11.73
CA ILE A 186 -12.36 -3.98 13.06
C ILE A 186 -12.73 -2.72 13.83
N VAL A 187 -13.41 -2.91 14.95
CA VAL A 187 -13.76 -1.86 15.92
C VAL A 187 -12.70 -1.83 17.01
N HIS A 188 -12.04 -0.69 17.17
CA HIS A 188 -11.00 -0.47 18.18
C HIS A 188 -11.62 -0.01 19.50
N LYS A 189 -10.85 -0.12 20.59
CA LYS A 189 -11.31 0.26 21.94
C LYS A 189 -11.60 1.75 22.09
N ASP A 190 -10.99 2.58 21.25
CA ASP A 190 -11.22 4.03 21.20
C ASP A 190 -12.42 4.42 20.32
N GLY A 191 -13.15 3.44 19.76
CA GLY A 191 -14.30 3.66 18.89
C GLY A 191 -13.96 3.78 17.41
N THR A 192 -12.67 3.81 17.03
CA THR A 192 -12.27 3.85 15.62
C THR A 192 -12.73 2.56 14.91
N ILE A 193 -13.27 2.67 13.70
CA ILE A 193 -13.69 1.51 12.90
C ILE A 193 -12.96 1.55 11.56
N ARG A 194 -12.38 0.43 11.15
CA ARG A 194 -11.64 0.30 9.88
C ARG A 194 -11.99 -1.00 9.19
N SER A 195 -11.92 -1.03 7.86
CA SER A 195 -11.98 -2.31 7.16
C SER A 195 -10.70 -3.12 7.39
N VAL A 196 -10.76 -4.42 7.13
CA VAL A 196 -9.55 -5.26 7.07
C VAL A 196 -8.55 -4.79 5.99
N TYR A 197 -9.02 -4.02 5.01
CA TYR A 197 -8.21 -3.44 3.93
C TYR A 197 -7.50 -2.14 4.30
N ASP A 198 -7.85 -1.50 5.42
CA ASP A 198 -7.28 -0.21 5.81
C ASP A 198 -6.32 -0.35 6.99
N ALA A 199 -5.15 0.26 6.93
CA ALA A 199 -4.20 0.38 8.03
C ALA A 199 -4.59 1.53 8.98
N PRO A 200 -4.21 1.45 10.27
CA PRO A 200 -4.48 2.54 11.21
C PRO A 200 -3.70 3.80 10.83
N PHE A 201 -4.32 4.97 11.05
CA PHE A 201 -3.74 6.32 10.90
C PHE A 201 -3.42 6.79 9.48
N ILE A 202 -3.27 5.90 8.50
CA ILE A 202 -2.76 6.23 7.16
C ILE A 202 -3.73 5.93 6.01
N ASP A 203 -4.79 5.16 6.27
CA ASP A 203 -5.82 4.79 5.30
C ASP A 203 -7.21 5.18 5.83
N PHE A 204 -8.28 4.72 5.18
CA PHE A 204 -9.65 5.14 5.48
C PHE A 204 -10.25 4.50 6.73
N GLU A 205 -11.31 5.13 7.23
CA GLU A 205 -12.16 4.60 8.29
C GLU A 205 -13.51 4.10 7.74
N ILE A 206 -14.28 3.48 8.62
CA ILE A 206 -15.69 3.14 8.39
C ILE A 206 -16.54 4.10 9.21
N LYS A 207 -17.58 4.67 8.60
CA LYS A 207 -18.58 5.49 9.26
C LYS A 207 -19.90 4.74 9.42
N THR A 208 -20.54 4.90 10.57
CA THR A 208 -21.79 4.24 10.93
C THR A 208 -22.44 4.95 12.12
N ASP A 209 -23.77 4.94 12.16
CA ASP A 209 -24.56 5.42 13.30
C ASP A 209 -24.88 4.30 14.32
N HIS A 210 -24.34 3.10 14.10
CA HIS A 210 -24.55 1.94 14.98
C HIS A 210 -23.43 1.79 16.01
N ASP A 211 -23.82 1.58 17.27
CA ASP A 211 -22.91 1.21 18.34
C ASP A 211 -22.40 -0.24 18.17
N LEU A 212 -21.08 -0.41 18.21
CA LEU A 212 -20.43 -1.71 18.08
C LEU A 212 -19.45 -1.94 19.24
N SER A 213 -19.43 -3.17 19.76
CA SER A 213 -18.40 -3.58 20.70
C SER A 213 -17.05 -3.74 19.99
N PRO A 214 -15.91 -3.50 20.66
CA PRO A 214 -14.59 -3.76 20.08
C PRO A 214 -14.44 -5.19 19.57
N GLY A 215 -13.83 -5.37 18.39
CA GLY A 215 -13.67 -6.68 17.76
C GLY A 215 -13.92 -6.66 16.25
N PHE A 216 -13.96 -7.86 15.65
CA PHE A 216 -14.25 -8.07 14.24
C PHE A 216 -15.75 -8.20 14.01
N HIS A 217 -16.27 -7.53 12.98
CA HIS A 217 -17.68 -7.58 12.60
C HIS A 217 -17.83 -7.70 11.10
N ARG A 218 -18.91 -8.32 10.65
CA ARG A 218 -19.32 -8.25 9.24
C ARG A 218 -20.16 -7.00 9.02
N PHE A 219 -19.90 -6.31 7.93
CA PHE A 219 -20.45 -5.00 7.65
C PHE A 219 -20.97 -4.93 6.23
N LYS A 220 -22.19 -4.42 6.03
CA LYS A 220 -22.74 -4.14 4.71
C LYS A 220 -22.43 -2.70 4.33
N ILE A 221 -21.70 -2.52 3.23
CA ILE A 221 -21.39 -1.17 2.74
C ILE A 221 -22.60 -0.62 1.98
N SER A 222 -23.07 0.56 2.37
CA SER A 222 -24.20 1.27 1.76
C SER A 222 -23.79 2.47 0.91
N GLY A 223 -22.58 3.00 1.10
CA GLY A 223 -22.07 4.14 0.34
C GLY A 223 -20.65 4.55 0.74
N THR A 224 -20.26 5.72 0.27
CA THR A 224 -19.00 6.42 0.61
C THR A 224 -19.33 7.85 1.02
N ASP A 225 -18.51 8.45 1.89
CA ASP A 225 -18.56 9.89 2.17
C ASP A 225 -17.61 10.70 1.25
N ASP A 226 -17.64 12.02 1.38
CA ASP A 226 -16.81 12.95 0.59
C ASP A 226 -15.30 12.79 0.85
N SER A 227 -14.90 12.05 1.90
CA SER A 227 -13.50 11.73 2.22
C SER A 227 -13.15 10.29 1.85
N LEU A 228 -13.97 9.64 1.02
CA LEU A 228 -13.84 8.26 0.57
C LEU A 228 -13.95 7.21 1.68
N ASN A 229 -14.37 7.57 2.90
CA ASN A 229 -14.63 6.57 3.93
C ASN A 229 -15.86 5.75 3.55
N LEU A 230 -15.83 4.45 3.84
CA LEU A 230 -17.00 3.61 3.59
C LEU A 230 -18.05 3.86 4.67
N VAL A 231 -19.30 3.95 4.25
CA VAL A 231 -20.47 4.06 5.12
C VAL A 231 -21.26 2.76 5.06
N GLY A 232 -21.78 2.29 6.19
CA GLY A 232 -22.52 1.04 6.22
C GLY A 232 -23.18 0.74 7.56
N PHE A 233 -23.62 -0.51 7.72
CA PHE A 233 -24.24 -1.02 8.93
C PHE A 233 -23.83 -2.47 9.21
N PRO A 234 -23.83 -2.90 10.49
CA PRO A 234 -23.46 -4.27 10.86
C PRO A 234 -24.50 -5.29 10.39
N LEU A 235 -24.04 -6.52 10.15
CA LEU A 235 -24.86 -7.67 9.74
C LEU A 235 -25.13 -8.65 10.88
#